data_AF-A0A8H4SPC4-F1
#
_entry.id   AF-A0A8H4SPC4-F1
#
_cell.length_a   1.000
_cell.length_b   1.000
_cell.length_c   1.000
_cell.angle_alpha   90.00
_cell.angle_beta   90.00
_cell.angle_gamma   90.00
#
_symmetry.space_group_name_H-M   'P 1'
#
loop_
_entity.id
_entity.type
_entity.pdbx_description
1 polymer ?
#
loop_
_entity_poly.entity_id
_entity_poly.type
_entity_poly.pdbx_seq_one_letter_code
_entity_poly.pdbx_strand_id
1 'polypeptide(L)'
;MEGGALWAHAYHELINDHHDGYVINGGRCPSVGVSGFTLGGGLGPFTRSFGMGSDTLLEATLVTADNENEILTVKASDPKDSKKGKLFWALCGAGGGNFGVLVKLKMKLQKLHSDLVVAGRYLWSPTDQKDFTDSMIRFYTAKWSNEMTIDSSWLCDLKDKREDPQVRFLVYYNGREAAFDAEIDKHLGDLGMGERKGELAKQLKRRTLEEKSTRFLHETLVSQWSEETQKALPSNAMFRIYTSFIFQNDEGQITKITSILKDKMTAFKKRFEGEEGLLQVTWIHSGGRANEKDTGDSAYPWRKCIYHTYIMIEWKEKWLELDMRDALQELNLSLRKYSTNGLGVFINFPDEALKKEAYEEAYYGENRRELQQVKATWDKGNVFEWSQGVPVGPHVGDNVAARSAAPRAARGDMYTISHHDGDECKDTVAHEEFLKPKALTDRAPREQWDSYSPILLSGLVGPAYALASLVS
;
A
#
# COMPACT_ATOMS: atom_id res chain seq x y z
N MET A 1 9.96 10.13 -17.97
CA MET A 1 10.46 10.56 -16.65
C MET A 1 11.76 9.84 -16.38
N GLU A 2 12.72 10.53 -15.76
CA GLU A 2 13.95 9.91 -15.24
C GLU A 2 13.62 8.99 -14.04
N GLY A 3 14.48 8.01 -13.77
CA GLY A 3 14.25 6.97 -12.74
C GLY A 3 14.17 7.50 -11.31
N GLY A 4 14.81 8.65 -11.05
CA GLY A 4 14.76 9.36 -9.76
C GLY A 4 13.62 10.39 -9.65
N ALA A 5 12.71 10.47 -10.63
CA ALA A 5 11.58 11.39 -10.54
C ALA A 5 10.66 11.03 -9.36
N LEU A 6 10.14 12.05 -8.69
CA LEU A 6 9.09 11.94 -7.67
C LEU A 6 7.73 12.24 -8.31
N TRP A 7 6.64 11.77 -7.71
CA TRP A 7 5.29 12.08 -8.19
C TRP A 7 5.02 13.59 -8.23
N ALA A 8 5.60 14.34 -7.30
CA ALA A 8 5.61 15.79 -7.32
C ALA A 8 6.06 16.39 -8.65
N HIS A 9 7.17 15.90 -9.21
CA HIS A 9 7.70 16.41 -10.48
C HIS A 9 6.71 16.16 -11.60
N ALA A 10 6.13 14.96 -11.68
CA ALA A 10 5.17 14.60 -12.71
C ALA A 10 3.88 15.44 -12.63
N TYR A 11 3.35 15.64 -11.43
CA TYR A 11 2.15 16.44 -11.23
C TYR A 11 2.38 17.94 -11.45
N HIS A 12 3.54 18.46 -11.03
CA HIS A 12 3.91 19.85 -11.27
C HIS A 12 3.90 20.20 -12.77
N GLU A 13 4.46 19.34 -13.63
CA GLU A 13 4.40 19.54 -15.09
C GLU A 13 2.95 19.54 -15.60
N LEU A 14 2.11 18.58 -15.17
CA LEU A 14 0.70 18.54 -15.57
C LEU A 14 -0.08 19.80 -15.15
N ILE A 15 0.23 20.34 -13.97
CA ILE A 15 -0.43 21.52 -13.41
C ILE A 15 0.02 22.79 -14.13
N ASN A 16 1.33 22.99 -14.30
CA ASN A 16 1.90 24.21 -14.86
C ASN A 16 1.62 24.36 -16.36
N ASP A 17 1.61 23.25 -17.09
CA ASP A 17 1.27 23.24 -18.51
C ASP A 17 -0.25 23.19 -18.75
N HIS A 18 -1.05 23.26 -17.67
CA HIS A 18 -2.51 23.30 -17.70
C HIS A 18 -3.14 22.15 -18.50
N HIS A 19 -2.63 20.92 -18.31
CA HIS A 19 -3.14 19.71 -18.95
C HIS A 19 -4.44 19.21 -18.32
N ASP A 20 -5.47 20.06 -18.31
CA ASP A 20 -6.83 19.72 -17.87
C ASP A 20 -7.38 18.51 -18.65
N GLY A 21 -8.15 17.65 -17.97
CA GLY A 21 -8.72 16.42 -18.56
C GLY A 21 -7.73 15.28 -18.74
N TYR A 22 -6.47 15.47 -18.35
CA TYR A 22 -5.46 14.42 -18.31
C TYR A 22 -4.99 14.15 -16.88
N VAL A 23 -4.67 12.88 -16.63
CA VAL A 23 -4.01 12.44 -15.39
C VAL A 23 -2.93 11.42 -15.72
N ILE A 24 -1.88 11.39 -14.90
CA ILE A 24 -0.96 10.26 -14.85
C ILE A 24 -1.41 9.32 -13.72
N ASN A 25 -1.39 8.01 -13.96
CA ASN A 25 -1.86 7.03 -12.98
C ASN A 25 -0.80 6.79 -11.89
N GLY A 26 -0.63 7.80 -11.02
CA GLY A 26 0.41 7.87 -10.02
C GLY A 26 -0.07 7.80 -8.57
N GLY A 27 0.88 7.82 -7.65
CA GLY A 27 0.63 7.81 -6.21
C GLY A 27 0.21 9.17 -5.68
N ARG A 28 -0.44 9.20 -4.51
CA ARG A 28 -0.87 10.47 -3.87
C ARG A 28 0.28 11.21 -3.20
N CYS A 29 1.19 10.46 -2.58
CA CYS A 29 2.30 11.02 -1.81
C CYS A 29 3.33 11.63 -2.78
N PRO A 30 3.55 12.95 -2.75
CA PRO A 30 4.38 13.65 -3.72
C PRO A 30 5.84 13.23 -3.69
N SER A 31 6.35 12.89 -2.50
CA SER A 31 7.74 12.50 -2.28
C SER A 31 8.08 11.08 -2.74
N VAL A 32 7.07 10.28 -3.11
CA VAL A 32 7.29 8.90 -3.56
C VAL A 32 7.95 8.90 -4.94
N GLY A 33 9.03 8.12 -5.06
CA GLY A 33 9.71 7.87 -6.32
C GLY A 33 8.82 7.12 -7.32
N VAL A 34 8.72 7.65 -8.54
CA VAL A 34 7.86 7.12 -9.61
C VAL A 34 8.27 5.70 -10.00
N SER A 35 9.58 5.42 -10.03
CA SER A 35 10.14 4.13 -10.44
C SER A 35 9.71 2.99 -9.51
N GLY A 36 10.06 3.07 -8.22
CA GLY A 36 9.69 2.07 -7.22
C GLY A 36 8.17 1.85 -7.15
N PHE A 37 7.40 2.93 -7.14
CA PHE A 37 5.93 2.88 -7.16
C PHE A 37 5.41 2.06 -8.35
N THR A 38 5.90 2.36 -9.56
CA THR A 38 5.42 1.73 -10.79
C THR A 38 5.85 0.26 -10.85
N LEU A 39 7.09 -0.04 -10.46
CA LEU A 39 7.64 -1.40 -10.52
C LEU A 39 6.94 -2.37 -9.56
N GLY A 40 6.40 -1.89 -8.43
CA GLY A 40 5.60 -2.71 -7.51
C GLY A 40 4.10 -2.74 -7.80
N GLY A 41 3.65 -2.19 -8.92
CA GLY A 41 2.25 -2.22 -9.37
C GLY A 41 1.58 -0.85 -9.34
N GLY A 42 1.78 -0.08 -8.27
CA GLY A 42 1.27 1.30 -8.14
C GLY A 42 -0.24 1.42 -7.93
N LEU A 43 -0.64 2.09 -6.83
CA LEU A 43 -2.03 2.38 -6.47
C LEU A 43 -2.24 3.89 -6.34
N GLY A 44 -3.33 4.41 -6.88
CA GLY A 44 -3.62 5.83 -6.91
C GLY A 44 -5.10 6.16 -7.05
N PRO A 45 -5.43 7.47 -7.05
CA PRO A 45 -6.81 7.97 -7.10
C PRO A 45 -7.65 7.42 -8.26
N PHE A 46 -7.00 7.13 -9.40
CA PHE A 46 -7.68 6.67 -10.61
C PHE A 46 -7.34 5.22 -10.99
N THR A 47 -6.84 4.42 -10.03
CA THR A 47 -6.54 3.00 -10.29
C THR A 47 -7.77 2.25 -10.81
N ARG A 48 -8.95 2.55 -10.28
CA ARG A 48 -10.19 1.89 -10.73
C ARG A 48 -10.62 2.30 -12.14
N SER A 49 -10.30 3.54 -12.54
CA SER A 49 -10.65 4.07 -13.85
C SER A 49 -9.67 3.70 -14.95
N PHE A 50 -8.40 3.40 -14.61
CA PHE A 50 -7.33 3.20 -15.60
C PHE A 50 -6.44 1.98 -15.40
N GLY A 51 -6.67 1.18 -14.36
CA GLY A 51 -5.84 0.02 -14.01
C GLY A 51 -4.76 0.34 -12.98
N MET A 52 -3.86 -0.62 -12.73
CA MET A 52 -2.71 -0.41 -11.85
C MET A 52 -1.75 0.63 -12.46
N GLY A 53 -0.94 1.31 -11.64
CA GLY A 53 0.07 2.25 -12.14
C GLY A 53 1.00 1.62 -13.18
N SER A 54 1.42 0.37 -12.92
CA SER A 54 2.24 -0.45 -13.82
C SER A 54 1.56 -0.76 -15.15
N ASP A 55 0.23 -0.78 -15.22
CA ASP A 55 -0.51 -1.03 -16.46
C ASP A 55 -0.38 0.11 -17.47
N THR A 56 0.07 1.28 -17.00
CA THR A 56 0.28 2.46 -17.84
C THR A 56 1.73 2.62 -18.29
N LEU A 57 2.64 1.73 -17.86
CA LEU A 57 4.02 1.70 -18.33
C LEU A 57 4.05 1.33 -19.82
N LEU A 58 4.82 2.07 -20.61
CA LEU A 58 5.01 1.83 -22.04
C LEU A 58 6.43 1.37 -22.36
N GLU A 59 7.41 1.96 -21.69
CA GLU A 59 8.84 1.64 -21.88
C GLU A 59 9.58 1.84 -20.55
N ALA A 60 10.58 0.99 -20.32
CA ALA A 60 11.51 1.11 -19.20
C ALA A 60 12.93 0.94 -19.71
N THR A 61 13.82 1.83 -19.26
CA THR A 61 15.25 1.78 -19.57
C THR A 61 16.01 1.50 -18.28
N LEU A 62 16.86 0.47 -18.30
CA LEU A 62 17.55 -0.05 -17.14
C LEU A 62 19.03 -0.27 -17.41
N VAL A 63 19.83 -0.21 -16.36
CA VAL A 63 21.18 -0.78 -16.32
C VAL A 63 21.05 -2.19 -15.73
N THR A 64 21.39 -3.21 -16.49
CA THR A 64 21.32 -4.63 -16.07
C THR A 64 22.65 -5.11 -15.50
N ALA A 65 22.65 -6.29 -14.88
CA ALA A 65 23.85 -6.92 -14.29
C ALA A 65 24.71 -7.70 -15.30
N ASP A 66 24.20 -7.92 -16.51
CA ASP A 66 24.94 -8.56 -17.60
C ASP A 66 26.18 -7.71 -17.95
N ASN A 67 27.33 -8.37 -18.03
CA ASN A 67 28.63 -7.74 -18.23
C ASN A 67 28.77 -7.23 -19.67
N GLU A 68 28.18 -6.07 -19.97
CA GLU A 68 28.57 -5.24 -21.13
C GLU A 68 27.93 -3.83 -21.14
N ASN A 69 27.97 -3.05 -20.04
CA ASN A 69 27.61 -1.62 -20.03
C ASN A 69 26.26 -1.27 -20.72
N GLU A 70 25.32 -2.21 -20.83
CA GLU A 70 24.19 -2.06 -21.74
C GLU A 70 23.04 -1.36 -21.02
N ILE A 71 22.79 -0.12 -21.42
CA ILE A 71 21.51 0.54 -21.15
C ILE A 71 20.46 -0.18 -22.00
N LEU A 72 19.66 -1.03 -21.36
CA LEU A 72 18.62 -1.80 -22.02
C LEU A 72 17.30 -1.04 -21.95
N THR A 73 16.66 -0.82 -23.10
CA THR A 73 15.25 -0.41 -23.13
C THR A 73 14.36 -1.59 -23.51
N VAL A 74 13.35 -1.84 -22.68
CA VAL A 74 12.26 -2.80 -22.91
C VAL A 74 10.93 -2.07 -23.03
N LYS A 75 10.00 -2.62 -23.79
CA LYS A 75 8.75 -1.95 -24.18
C LYS A 75 7.55 -2.87 -24.05
N ALA A 76 6.38 -2.28 -23.83
CA ALA A 76 5.10 -2.98 -23.86
C ALA A 76 4.81 -3.65 -25.21
N SER A 77 5.42 -3.14 -26.29
CA SER A 77 5.31 -3.68 -27.65
C SER A 77 6.27 -4.83 -27.94
N ASP A 78 7.21 -5.15 -27.04
CA ASP A 78 8.11 -6.29 -27.24
C ASP A 78 7.30 -7.61 -27.22
N PRO A 79 7.63 -8.61 -28.06
CA PRO A 79 6.92 -9.89 -28.06
C PRO A 79 6.93 -10.54 -26.67
N LYS A 80 5.76 -10.93 -26.16
CA LYS A 80 5.57 -11.40 -24.77
C LYS A 80 6.48 -12.59 -24.40
N ASP A 81 6.78 -13.46 -25.35
CA ASP A 81 7.60 -14.66 -25.19
C ASP A 81 9.12 -14.40 -25.30
N SER A 82 9.51 -13.23 -25.82
CA SER A 82 10.92 -12.81 -25.93
C SER A 82 11.54 -12.48 -24.56
N LYS A 83 12.87 -12.55 -24.45
CA LYS A 83 13.60 -12.17 -23.23
C LYS A 83 13.25 -10.75 -22.76
N LYS A 84 13.13 -9.80 -23.69
CA LYS A 84 12.79 -8.39 -23.40
C LYS A 84 11.32 -8.23 -22.97
N GLY A 85 10.39 -8.91 -23.65
CA GLY A 85 8.98 -8.92 -23.28
C GLY A 85 8.74 -9.50 -21.88
N LYS A 86 9.42 -10.59 -21.53
CA LYS A 86 9.36 -11.16 -20.17
C LYS A 86 9.96 -10.25 -19.11
N LEU A 87 11.04 -9.52 -19.41
CA LEU A 87 11.57 -8.51 -18.50
C LEU A 87 10.60 -7.34 -18.34
N PHE A 88 10.02 -6.83 -19.43
CA PHE A 88 8.99 -5.78 -19.36
C PHE A 88 7.80 -6.23 -18.48
N TRP A 89 7.31 -7.45 -18.69
CA TRP A 89 6.27 -8.06 -17.85
C TRP A 89 6.66 -8.10 -16.37
N ALA A 90 7.91 -8.50 -16.07
CA ALA A 90 8.43 -8.55 -14.70
C ALA A 90 8.46 -7.16 -14.03
N LEU A 91 8.85 -6.13 -14.78
CA LEU A 91 8.85 -4.74 -14.32
C LEU A 91 7.44 -4.19 -14.08
N CYS A 92 6.39 -4.86 -14.56
CA CYS A 92 5.00 -4.44 -14.34
C CYS A 92 4.38 -5.02 -13.05
N GLY A 93 5.12 -5.05 -11.93
CA GLY A 93 4.55 -5.42 -10.63
C GLY A 93 5.38 -6.30 -9.70
N ALA A 94 6.58 -6.72 -10.11
CA ALA A 94 7.44 -7.56 -9.26
C ALA A 94 8.19 -6.80 -8.15
N GLY A 95 8.05 -5.47 -8.08
CA GLY A 95 8.81 -4.63 -7.16
C GLY A 95 10.15 -4.17 -7.73
N GLY A 96 10.65 -3.06 -7.18
CA GLY A 96 11.96 -2.51 -7.52
C GLY A 96 13.13 -3.36 -7.01
N GLY A 97 14.34 -3.11 -7.55
CA GLY A 97 15.57 -3.72 -7.03
C GLY A 97 15.73 -5.22 -7.37
N ASN A 98 15.05 -5.72 -8.40
CA ASN A 98 15.09 -7.14 -8.77
C ASN A 98 15.89 -7.46 -10.03
N PHE A 99 15.87 -6.60 -11.06
CA PHE A 99 16.36 -6.97 -12.41
C PHE A 99 17.33 -5.95 -13.03
N GLY A 100 17.60 -4.84 -12.33
CA GLY A 100 18.34 -3.71 -12.88
C GLY A 100 18.07 -2.43 -12.13
N VAL A 101 18.90 -1.42 -12.39
CA VAL A 101 18.65 -0.04 -11.97
C VAL A 101 17.82 0.65 -13.05
N LEU A 102 16.57 0.99 -12.76
CA LEU A 102 15.73 1.73 -13.69
C LEU A 102 16.17 3.19 -13.76
N VAL A 103 16.56 3.64 -14.95
CA VAL A 103 17.07 5.00 -15.17
C VAL A 103 16.08 5.89 -15.92
N LYS A 104 15.14 5.31 -16.68
CA LYS A 104 14.09 6.06 -17.38
C LYS A 104 12.84 5.24 -17.56
N LEU A 105 11.69 5.90 -17.54
CA LEU A 105 10.40 5.30 -17.85
C LEU A 105 9.55 6.20 -18.74
N LYS A 106 8.75 5.57 -19.60
CA LYS A 106 7.70 6.20 -20.40
C LYS A 106 6.35 5.65 -19.94
N MET A 107 5.47 6.53 -19.49
CA MET A 107 4.12 6.17 -19.04
C MET A 107 3.07 6.85 -19.92
N LYS A 108 1.91 6.19 -20.05
CA LYS A 108 0.76 6.71 -20.77
C LYS A 108 -0.04 7.66 -19.88
N LEU A 109 -0.20 8.91 -20.32
CA LEU A 109 -1.20 9.81 -19.76
C LEU A 109 -2.61 9.30 -20.11
N GLN A 110 -3.49 9.36 -19.13
CA GLN A 110 -4.87 8.91 -19.25
C GLN A 110 -5.77 10.13 -19.46
N LYS A 111 -6.71 10.00 -20.40
CA LYS A 111 -7.74 11.00 -20.64
C LYS A 111 -8.94 10.69 -19.74
N LEU A 112 -9.34 11.66 -18.92
CA LEU A 112 -10.53 11.60 -18.09
C LEU A 112 -11.80 11.66 -18.95
N HIS A 113 -12.95 11.31 -18.36
CA HIS A 113 -14.25 11.43 -19.03
C HIS A 113 -14.64 12.90 -19.29
N SER A 114 -14.08 13.80 -18.49
CA SER A 114 -14.32 15.25 -18.50
C SER A 114 -13.03 15.94 -18.05
N ASP A 115 -12.88 17.22 -18.37
CA ASP A 115 -11.80 18.05 -17.83
C ASP A 115 -11.94 18.32 -16.32
N LEU A 116 -13.07 17.90 -15.75
CA LEU A 116 -13.40 17.99 -14.33
C LEU A 116 -13.45 16.61 -13.67
N VAL A 117 -13.14 16.61 -12.39
CA VAL A 117 -13.26 15.49 -11.45
C VAL A 117 -14.06 15.94 -10.24
N VAL A 118 -14.66 15.02 -9.51
CA VAL A 118 -15.21 15.31 -8.17
C VAL A 118 -14.27 14.72 -7.14
N ALA A 119 -13.75 15.54 -6.24
CA ALA A 119 -12.81 15.09 -5.24
C ALA A 119 -13.06 15.74 -3.89
N GLY A 120 -12.61 15.09 -2.83
CA GLY A 120 -12.75 15.65 -1.49
C GLY A 120 -12.27 14.74 -0.38
N ARG A 121 -12.24 15.31 0.82
CA ARG A 121 -11.85 14.63 2.05
C ARG A 121 -12.93 14.84 3.10
N TYR A 122 -13.30 13.76 3.75
CA TYR A 122 -14.27 13.79 4.85
C TYR A 122 -13.78 12.97 6.03
N LEU A 123 -13.78 13.55 7.22
CA LEU A 123 -13.55 12.83 8.48
C LEU A 123 -14.90 12.56 9.15
N TRP A 124 -15.39 11.34 9.00
CA TRP A 124 -16.61 10.89 9.65
C TRP A 124 -16.35 10.45 11.08
N SER A 125 -17.21 10.89 11.99
CA SER A 125 -17.21 10.49 13.40
C SER A 125 -18.60 9.94 13.73
N PRO A 126 -18.80 8.62 13.69
CA PRO A 126 -20.10 8.04 14.01
C PRO A 126 -20.49 8.34 15.47
N THR A 127 -21.78 8.46 15.73
CA THR A 127 -22.32 8.69 17.08
C THR A 127 -22.92 7.43 17.71
N ASP A 128 -23.03 6.33 16.95
CA ASP A 128 -23.63 5.06 17.39
C ASP A 128 -22.86 3.86 16.81
N GLN A 129 -22.62 2.86 17.66
CA GLN A 129 -21.83 1.68 17.34
C GLN A 129 -22.45 0.79 16.25
N LYS A 130 -23.76 0.63 16.26
CA LYS A 130 -24.46 -0.16 15.25
C LYS A 130 -24.47 0.58 13.91
N ASP A 131 -24.66 1.89 13.96
CA ASP A 131 -24.62 2.75 12.77
C ASP A 131 -23.27 2.67 12.05
N PHE A 132 -22.16 2.64 12.80
CA PHE A 132 -20.83 2.45 12.24
C PHE A 132 -20.68 1.14 11.45
N THR A 133 -20.96 0.00 12.09
CA THR A 133 -20.70 -1.32 11.47
C THR A 133 -21.58 -1.53 10.24
N ASP A 134 -22.88 -1.23 10.35
CA ASP A 134 -23.83 -1.38 9.24
C ASP A 134 -23.43 -0.48 8.05
N SER A 135 -23.04 0.78 8.32
CA SER A 135 -22.62 1.72 7.29
C SER A 135 -21.33 1.29 6.60
N MET A 136 -20.33 0.81 7.35
CA MET A 136 -19.07 0.38 6.76
C MET A 136 -19.19 -0.92 5.97
N ILE A 137 -19.98 -1.90 6.44
CA ILE A 137 -20.27 -3.11 5.65
C ILE A 137 -20.93 -2.71 4.34
N ARG A 138 -21.99 -1.90 4.39
CA ARG A 138 -22.71 -1.42 3.21
C ARG A 138 -21.78 -0.66 2.25
N PHE A 139 -20.90 0.18 2.77
CA PHE A 139 -19.91 0.91 1.99
C PHE A 139 -18.93 -0.02 1.27
N TYR A 140 -18.35 -1.00 1.99
CA TYR A 140 -17.34 -1.88 1.41
C TYR A 140 -17.93 -2.90 0.42
N THR A 141 -19.18 -3.31 0.60
CA THR A 141 -19.87 -4.26 -0.30
C THR A 141 -20.59 -3.60 -1.46
N ALA A 142 -20.69 -2.26 -1.47
CA ALA A 142 -21.28 -1.53 -2.58
C ALA A 142 -20.55 -1.79 -3.91
N LYS A 143 -21.34 -1.91 -4.98
CA LYS A 143 -20.87 -2.15 -6.34
C LYS A 143 -20.67 -0.83 -7.09
N TRP A 144 -19.63 -0.12 -6.71
CA TRP A 144 -19.22 1.15 -7.29
C TRP A 144 -18.85 1.01 -8.79
N SER A 145 -19.19 2.01 -9.61
CA SER A 145 -18.76 2.19 -11.01
C SER A 145 -17.25 2.33 -11.11
N ASN A 146 -16.60 2.12 -12.27
CA ASN A 146 -15.14 2.23 -12.40
C ASN A 146 -14.60 3.66 -12.18
N GLU A 147 -15.49 4.65 -12.25
CA GLU A 147 -15.20 6.06 -12.09
C GLU A 147 -15.05 6.45 -10.60
N MET A 148 -15.64 5.67 -9.69
CA MET A 148 -15.72 5.96 -8.25
C MET A 148 -14.61 5.33 -7.40
N THR A 149 -13.56 6.07 -7.05
CA THR A 149 -12.57 5.62 -6.07
C THR A 149 -12.80 6.32 -4.74
N ILE A 150 -12.98 5.55 -3.66
CA ILE A 150 -13.12 6.09 -2.31
C ILE A 150 -12.25 5.28 -1.36
N ASP A 151 -11.12 5.85 -0.95
CA ASP A 151 -10.31 5.24 0.10
C ASP A 151 -10.90 5.58 1.48
N SER A 152 -10.75 4.67 2.43
CA SER A 152 -11.12 4.91 3.83
C SER A 152 -9.98 4.55 4.78
N SER A 153 -9.72 5.39 5.77
CA SER A 153 -8.81 5.10 6.89
C SER A 153 -9.59 5.11 8.19
N TRP A 154 -9.68 3.97 8.86
CA TRP A 154 -10.17 3.89 10.24
C TRP A 154 -9.05 4.35 11.17
N LEU A 155 -9.34 5.33 12.00
CA LEU A 155 -8.39 5.97 12.90
C LEU A 155 -8.76 5.65 14.34
N CYS A 156 -7.93 4.83 14.98
CA CYS A 156 -8.02 4.48 16.37
C CYS A 156 -6.89 5.20 17.13
N ASP A 157 -7.13 6.47 17.45
CA ASP A 157 -6.22 7.30 18.24
C ASP A 157 -6.44 7.01 19.74
N LEU A 158 -5.38 6.70 20.48
CA LEU A 158 -5.42 6.41 21.91
C LEU A 158 -5.82 7.63 22.76
N LYS A 159 -5.61 8.86 22.25
CA LYS A 159 -6.06 10.10 22.92
C LYS A 159 -7.56 10.35 22.76
N ASP A 160 -8.17 9.76 21.74
CA ASP A 160 -9.59 9.90 21.48
C ASP A 160 -10.43 9.05 22.44
N LYS A 161 -11.41 9.67 23.11
CA LYS A 161 -12.28 9.02 24.09
C LYS A 161 -13.52 8.35 23.50
N ARG A 162 -13.77 8.47 22.19
CA ARG A 162 -14.87 7.77 21.52
C ARG A 162 -14.67 6.26 21.55
N GLU A 163 -15.77 5.50 21.59
CA GLU A 163 -15.71 4.04 21.48
C GLU A 163 -15.39 3.60 20.05
N ASP A 164 -16.13 4.10 19.07
CA ASP A 164 -15.88 3.80 17.65
C ASP A 164 -14.72 4.63 17.06
N PRO A 165 -13.98 4.07 16.09
CA PRO A 165 -12.95 4.82 15.39
C PRO A 165 -13.56 5.88 14.48
N GLN A 166 -12.81 6.94 14.21
CA GLN A 166 -13.14 7.84 13.10
C GLN A 166 -12.82 7.19 11.76
N VAL A 167 -13.50 7.62 10.70
CA VAL A 167 -13.18 7.19 9.33
C VAL A 167 -12.87 8.40 8.48
N ARG A 168 -11.64 8.48 7.98
CA ARG A 168 -11.26 9.44 6.95
C ARG A 168 -11.54 8.85 5.58
N PHE A 169 -12.41 9.47 4.82
CA PHE A 169 -12.66 9.19 3.41
C PHE A 169 -11.87 10.13 2.52
N LEU A 170 -11.29 9.58 1.46
CA LEU A 170 -10.70 10.33 0.36
C LEU A 170 -11.39 9.90 -0.93
N VAL A 171 -12.15 10.82 -1.51
CA VAL A 171 -13.05 10.57 -2.63
C VAL A 171 -12.45 11.12 -3.91
N TYR A 172 -12.52 10.32 -4.96
CA TYR A 172 -12.13 10.68 -6.32
C TYR A 172 -13.14 10.09 -7.30
N TYR A 173 -13.69 10.95 -8.15
CA TYR A 173 -14.63 10.55 -9.18
C TYR A 173 -14.20 11.07 -10.55
N ASN A 174 -14.00 10.15 -11.49
CA ASN A 174 -13.70 10.49 -12.88
C ASN A 174 -14.99 10.87 -13.63
N GLY A 175 -15.52 12.06 -13.34
CA GLY A 175 -16.76 12.55 -13.93
C GLY A 175 -17.28 13.81 -13.27
N ARG A 176 -18.57 14.09 -13.46
CA ARG A 176 -19.26 15.29 -12.99
C ARG A 176 -20.06 15.05 -11.70
N GLU A 177 -20.30 16.11 -10.95
CA GLU A 177 -20.99 16.11 -9.64
C GLU A 177 -22.34 15.37 -9.68
N ALA A 178 -23.18 15.65 -10.68
CA ALA A 178 -24.51 15.03 -10.76
C ALA A 178 -24.47 13.50 -10.86
N ALA A 179 -23.47 12.95 -11.57
CA ALA A 179 -23.31 11.50 -11.71
C ALA A 179 -22.71 10.87 -10.44
N PHE A 180 -21.76 11.58 -9.81
CA PHE A 180 -21.22 11.22 -8.51
C PHE A 180 -22.33 11.15 -7.44
N ASP A 181 -23.15 12.19 -7.33
CA ASP A 181 -24.25 12.29 -6.36
C ASP A 181 -25.27 11.17 -6.53
N ALA A 182 -25.65 10.89 -7.78
CA ALA A 182 -26.58 9.80 -8.10
C ALA A 182 -26.01 8.43 -7.68
N GLU A 183 -24.70 8.23 -7.82
CA GLU A 183 -24.04 6.99 -7.41
C GLU A 183 -23.94 6.85 -5.89
N ILE A 184 -23.63 7.94 -5.17
CA ILE A 184 -23.67 7.97 -3.71
C ILE A 184 -25.08 7.67 -3.19
N ASP A 185 -26.12 8.30 -3.75
CA ASP A 185 -27.49 8.09 -3.32
C ASP A 185 -27.97 6.65 -3.57
N LYS A 186 -27.61 6.08 -4.72
CA LYS A 186 -27.90 4.69 -5.07
C LYS A 186 -27.34 3.71 -4.04
N HIS A 187 -26.11 3.91 -3.59
CA HIS A 187 -25.42 2.93 -2.75
C HIS A 187 -25.52 3.23 -1.25
N LEU A 188 -25.53 4.49 -0.84
CA LEU A 188 -25.45 4.95 0.54
C LEU A 188 -26.61 5.85 0.99
N GLY A 189 -27.53 6.22 0.08
CA GLY A 189 -28.70 7.05 0.43
C GLY A 189 -29.67 6.39 1.42
N ASP A 190 -30.71 7.13 1.81
CA ASP A 190 -31.80 6.60 2.64
C ASP A 190 -32.69 5.69 1.78
N LEU A 191 -32.33 4.40 1.73
CA LEU A 191 -33.07 3.35 1.00
C LEU A 191 -34.31 2.89 1.78
N GLY A 192 -35.05 3.83 2.38
CA GLY A 192 -36.25 3.55 3.18
C GLY A 192 -35.96 2.89 4.53
N MET A 193 -34.78 3.12 5.10
CA MET A 193 -34.33 2.47 6.35
C MET A 193 -34.16 3.44 7.53
N GLY A 194 -34.60 4.69 7.39
CA GLY A 194 -34.73 5.69 8.46
C GLY A 194 -33.66 6.79 8.42
N GLU A 195 -34.01 7.96 8.97
CA GLU A 195 -33.30 9.25 8.80
C GLU A 195 -31.78 9.21 9.09
N ARG A 196 -31.30 8.33 9.98
CA ARG A 196 -29.87 8.25 10.33
C ARG A 196 -29.00 7.58 9.26
N LYS A 197 -29.57 6.68 8.43
CA LYS A 197 -28.80 5.86 7.48
C LYS A 197 -28.37 6.58 6.19
N GLY A 198 -28.78 7.84 6.00
CA GLY A 198 -28.37 8.67 4.86
C GLY A 198 -27.31 9.73 5.19
N GLU A 199 -26.89 9.88 6.46
CA GLU A 199 -26.00 10.98 6.85
C GLU A 199 -24.59 10.84 6.25
N LEU A 200 -24.06 9.61 6.14
CA LEU A 200 -22.78 9.38 5.47
C LEU A 200 -22.83 9.79 4.00
N ALA A 201 -23.89 9.39 3.26
CA ALA A 201 -24.11 9.81 1.88
C ALA A 201 -24.17 11.34 1.76
N LYS A 202 -24.99 11.98 2.58
CA LYS A 202 -25.15 13.43 2.61
C LYS A 202 -23.82 14.15 2.86
N GLN A 203 -23.02 13.67 3.80
CA GLN A 203 -21.74 14.28 4.12
C GLN A 203 -20.67 14.01 3.06
N LEU A 204 -20.64 12.83 2.45
CA LEU A 204 -19.74 12.57 1.32
C LEU A 204 -20.00 13.58 0.20
N LYS A 205 -21.26 13.75 -0.21
CA LYS A 205 -21.64 14.75 -1.23
C LYS A 205 -21.27 16.17 -0.84
N ARG A 206 -21.55 16.57 0.40
CA ARG A 206 -21.26 17.92 0.90
C ARG A 206 -19.76 18.24 1.01
N ARG A 207 -18.91 17.23 1.15
CA ARG A 207 -17.46 17.37 1.42
C ARG A 207 -16.59 17.07 0.20
N THR A 208 -17.22 16.91 -0.95
CA THR A 208 -16.59 16.82 -2.26
C THR A 208 -16.96 18.01 -3.10
N LEU A 209 -16.09 18.35 -4.04
CA LEU A 209 -16.29 19.46 -4.97
C LEU A 209 -15.92 19.01 -6.37
N GLU A 210 -16.67 19.50 -7.35
CA GLU A 210 -16.30 19.40 -8.75
C GLU A 210 -15.26 20.45 -9.11
N GLU A 211 -14.15 20.03 -9.71
CA GLU A 211 -13.05 20.91 -10.07
C GLU A 211 -12.24 20.39 -11.26
N LYS A 212 -11.40 21.25 -11.84
CA LYS A 212 -10.47 20.85 -12.91
C LYS A 212 -9.47 19.83 -12.40
N SER A 213 -9.09 18.87 -13.23
CA SER A 213 -8.13 17.82 -12.85
C SER A 213 -6.78 18.39 -12.39
N THR A 214 -6.31 19.48 -13.00
CA THR A 214 -5.06 20.16 -12.58
C THR A 214 -5.19 20.79 -11.20
N ARG A 215 -6.34 21.40 -10.89
CA ARG A 215 -6.62 21.96 -9.56
C ARG A 215 -6.67 20.86 -8.50
N PHE A 216 -7.37 19.76 -8.78
CA PHE A 216 -7.40 18.57 -7.94
C PHE A 216 -5.98 18.06 -7.61
N LEU A 217 -5.13 17.91 -8.64
CA LEU A 217 -3.74 17.47 -8.45
C LEU A 217 -2.95 18.45 -7.59
N HIS A 218 -3.11 19.76 -7.82
CA HIS A 218 -2.48 20.80 -7.02
C HIS A 218 -2.90 20.74 -5.55
N GLU A 219 -4.21 20.68 -5.27
CA GLU A 219 -4.71 20.62 -3.89
C GLU A 219 -4.28 19.32 -3.19
N THR A 220 -4.28 18.20 -3.91
CA THR A 220 -3.76 16.91 -3.41
C THR A 220 -2.27 17.01 -3.05
N LEU A 221 -1.46 17.58 -3.93
CA LEU A 221 -0.03 17.81 -3.70
C LEU A 221 0.19 18.64 -2.44
N VAL A 222 -0.45 19.81 -2.35
CA VAL A 222 -0.28 20.75 -1.23
C VAL A 222 -0.70 20.10 0.09
N SER A 223 -1.85 19.43 0.10
CA SER A 223 -2.33 18.74 1.30
C SER A 223 -1.36 17.65 1.75
N GLN A 224 -0.86 16.82 0.84
CA GLN A 224 0.08 15.74 1.20
C GLN A 224 1.44 16.29 1.63
N TRP A 225 1.94 17.34 0.99
CA TRP A 225 3.19 17.99 1.39
C TRP A 225 3.11 18.53 2.81
N SER A 226 1.99 19.17 3.15
CA SER A 226 1.75 19.68 4.51
C SER A 226 1.79 18.54 5.53
N GLU A 227 1.14 17.41 5.25
CA GLU A 227 1.14 16.25 6.15
C GLU A 227 2.55 15.63 6.30
N GLU A 228 3.29 15.45 5.20
CA GLU A 228 4.64 14.90 5.22
C GLU A 228 5.62 15.83 5.96
N THR A 229 5.51 17.14 5.74
CA THR A 229 6.34 18.16 6.43
C THR A 229 6.12 18.11 7.93
N GLN A 230 4.86 18.04 8.36
CA GLN A 230 4.53 17.90 9.79
C GLN A 230 5.15 16.61 10.35
N LYS A 231 5.02 15.47 9.67
CA LYS A 231 5.58 14.18 10.11
C LYS A 231 7.10 14.17 10.17
N ALA A 232 7.78 14.94 9.32
CA ALA A 232 9.24 15.00 9.27
C ALA A 232 9.86 15.86 10.40
N LEU A 233 9.06 16.61 11.16
CA LEU A 233 9.56 17.39 12.28
C LEU A 233 10.18 16.47 13.36
N PRO A 234 11.41 16.74 13.85
CA PRO A 234 12.04 15.92 14.88
C PRO A 234 11.23 15.77 16.18
N SER A 235 10.36 16.76 16.47
CA SER A 235 9.43 16.70 17.61
C SER A 235 8.36 15.61 17.48
N ASN A 236 8.17 15.06 16.28
CA ASN A 236 7.21 14.00 15.95
C ASN A 236 7.92 12.65 15.77
N ALA A 237 8.90 12.35 16.62
CA ALA A 237 9.55 11.06 16.67
C ALA A 237 8.53 9.99 17.07
N MET A 238 8.06 9.24 16.07
CA MET A 238 7.13 8.13 16.25
C MET A 238 7.72 6.87 15.62
N PHE A 239 7.63 5.76 16.35
CA PHE A 239 7.88 4.43 15.81
C PHE A 239 6.68 3.98 14.99
N ARG A 240 6.92 3.21 13.93
CA ARG A 240 5.86 2.70 13.04
C ARG A 240 6.15 1.28 12.63
N ILE A 241 5.11 0.45 12.64
CA ILE A 241 5.12 -0.90 12.08
C ILE A 241 3.91 -1.07 11.16
N TYR A 242 4.06 -1.92 10.14
CA TYR A 242 3.08 -2.07 9.08
C TYR A 242 2.82 -3.54 8.77
N THR A 243 1.62 -3.82 8.28
CA THR A 243 1.31 -5.05 7.54
C THR A 243 0.29 -4.73 6.46
N SER A 244 0.14 -5.60 5.47
CA SER A 244 -0.83 -5.43 4.39
C SER A 244 -1.63 -6.70 4.09
N PHE A 245 -2.77 -6.49 3.44
CA PHE A 245 -3.73 -7.49 3.01
C PHE A 245 -4.37 -7.06 1.69
N ILE A 246 -4.93 -8.04 0.97
CA ILE A 246 -5.59 -7.85 -0.31
C ILE A 246 -6.95 -8.52 -0.22
N PHE A 247 -8.01 -7.73 -0.06
CA PHE A 247 -9.36 -8.22 0.13
C PHE A 247 -10.19 -8.11 -1.14
N GLN A 248 -11.06 -9.10 -1.35
CA GLN A 248 -12.05 -9.11 -2.42
C GLN A 248 -13.39 -8.58 -1.88
N ASN A 249 -14.28 -8.16 -2.78
CA ASN A 249 -15.64 -7.80 -2.42
C ASN A 249 -16.50 -9.07 -2.29
N ASP A 250 -16.28 -9.79 -1.18
CA ASP A 250 -17.13 -10.89 -0.71
C ASP A 250 -17.85 -10.43 0.55
N GLU A 251 -19.18 -10.27 0.47
CA GLU A 251 -19.99 -9.69 1.55
C GLU A 251 -19.85 -10.44 2.88
N GLY A 252 -19.78 -11.78 2.83
CA GLY A 252 -19.62 -12.61 4.02
C GLY A 252 -18.25 -12.45 4.68
N GLN A 253 -17.19 -12.32 3.89
CA GLN A 253 -15.83 -12.05 4.40
C GLN A 253 -15.69 -10.60 4.87
N ILE A 254 -16.18 -9.62 4.12
CA ILE A 254 -16.13 -8.20 4.49
C ILE A 254 -16.86 -7.96 5.81
N THR A 255 -18.02 -8.58 6.03
CA THR A 255 -18.72 -8.53 7.32
C THR A 255 -17.84 -9.03 8.46
N LYS A 256 -17.19 -10.19 8.29
CA LYS A 256 -16.29 -10.78 9.29
C LYS A 256 -15.05 -9.91 9.54
N ILE A 257 -14.39 -9.44 8.48
CA ILE A 257 -13.22 -8.57 8.56
C ILE A 257 -13.57 -7.27 9.30
N THR A 258 -14.69 -6.64 8.95
CA THR A 258 -15.17 -5.40 9.57
C THR A 258 -15.40 -5.59 11.07
N SER A 259 -16.04 -6.69 11.47
CA SER A 259 -16.22 -7.04 12.89
C SER A 259 -14.88 -7.25 13.60
N ILE A 260 -13.99 -8.07 13.03
CA ILE A 260 -12.67 -8.37 13.61
C ILE A 260 -11.87 -7.10 13.83
N LEU A 261 -11.82 -6.21 12.83
CA LEU A 261 -11.09 -4.95 12.93
C LEU A 261 -11.65 -4.05 14.02
N LYS A 262 -12.97 -3.96 14.12
CA LYS A 262 -13.64 -3.18 15.17
C LYS A 262 -13.32 -3.72 16.57
N ASP A 263 -13.43 -5.03 16.75
CA ASP A 263 -13.14 -5.69 18.02
C ASP A 263 -11.66 -5.51 18.40
N LYS A 264 -10.74 -5.68 17.44
CA LYS A 264 -9.31 -5.48 17.65
C LYS A 264 -8.95 -4.03 17.93
N MET A 265 -9.58 -3.05 17.28
CA MET A 265 -9.40 -1.64 17.62
C MET A 265 -9.88 -1.32 19.03
N THR A 266 -11.04 -1.86 19.43
CA THR A 266 -11.58 -1.69 20.78
C THR A 266 -10.64 -2.28 21.84
N ALA A 267 -10.13 -3.51 21.58
CA ALA A 267 -9.15 -4.16 22.43
C ALA A 267 -7.82 -3.38 22.49
N PHE A 268 -7.37 -2.82 21.36
CA PHE A 268 -6.17 -1.99 21.29
C PHE A 268 -6.29 -0.75 22.19
N LYS A 269 -7.40 0.01 22.10
CA LYS A 269 -7.62 1.18 22.97
C LYS A 269 -7.60 0.82 24.46
N LYS A 270 -8.21 -0.32 24.81
CA LYS A 270 -8.24 -0.79 26.19
C LYS A 270 -6.87 -1.26 26.68
N ARG A 271 -6.11 -1.97 25.84
CA ARG A 271 -4.77 -2.50 26.19
C ARG A 271 -3.78 -1.38 26.45
N PHE A 272 -3.86 -0.29 25.68
CA PHE A 272 -2.93 0.84 25.72
C PHE A 272 -3.58 2.11 26.30
N GLU A 273 -4.51 1.94 27.24
CA GLU A 273 -5.16 3.09 27.89
C GLU A 273 -4.12 3.95 28.63
N GLY A 274 -4.08 5.24 28.31
CA GLY A 274 -3.13 6.19 28.90
C GLY A 274 -1.88 6.43 28.06
N GLU A 275 -1.64 5.62 27.02
CA GLU A 275 -0.50 5.77 26.11
C GLU A 275 -0.81 6.69 24.92
N GLU A 276 0.24 7.11 24.21
CA GLU A 276 0.12 7.85 22.95
C GLU A 276 0.41 6.96 21.74
N GLY A 277 -0.57 6.83 20.85
CA GLY A 277 -0.42 6.05 19.63
C GLY A 277 -1.68 6.04 18.76
N LEU A 278 -1.51 5.52 17.55
CA LEU A 278 -2.53 5.42 16.51
C LEU A 278 -2.47 4.03 15.89
N LEU A 279 -3.58 3.28 15.98
CA LEU A 279 -3.83 2.14 15.11
C LEU A 279 -4.67 2.62 13.92
N GLN A 280 -4.07 2.65 12.74
CA GLN A 280 -4.72 3.05 11.50
C GLN A 280 -4.93 1.83 10.60
N VAL A 281 -6.15 1.65 10.10
CA VAL A 281 -6.47 0.63 9.08
C VAL A 281 -6.96 1.32 7.84
N THR A 282 -6.18 1.27 6.76
CA THR A 282 -6.49 1.97 5.52
C THR A 282 -6.88 0.99 4.43
N TRP A 283 -8.05 1.19 3.87
CA TRP A 283 -8.61 0.49 2.74
C TRP A 283 -8.45 1.37 1.51
N ILE A 284 -7.56 0.98 0.62
CA ILE A 284 -7.35 1.64 -0.66
C ILE A 284 -8.27 0.95 -1.67
N HIS A 285 -9.23 1.71 -2.19
CA HIS A 285 -10.25 1.17 -3.09
C HIS A 285 -9.64 0.98 -4.48
N SER A 286 -9.39 -0.29 -4.78
CA SER A 286 -8.93 -0.76 -6.08
C SER A 286 -10.07 -1.49 -6.80
N GLY A 287 -9.74 -2.38 -7.73
CA GLY A 287 -10.73 -3.03 -8.59
C GLY A 287 -11.03 -2.22 -9.84
N GLY A 288 -12.26 -2.34 -10.33
CA GLY A 288 -12.65 -1.76 -11.62
C GLY A 288 -11.73 -2.24 -12.75
N ARG A 289 -11.13 -1.30 -13.49
CA ARG A 289 -10.19 -1.64 -14.58
C ARG A 289 -8.91 -2.33 -14.11
N ALA A 290 -8.53 -2.19 -12.83
CA ALA A 290 -7.39 -2.93 -12.29
C ALA A 290 -7.59 -4.45 -12.30
N ASN A 291 -8.85 -4.89 -12.40
CA ASN A 291 -9.26 -6.29 -12.46
C ASN A 291 -9.57 -6.79 -13.88
N GLU A 292 -9.44 -5.95 -14.92
CA GLU A 292 -9.67 -6.37 -16.31
C GLU A 292 -8.58 -7.32 -16.84
N LYS A 293 -7.36 -7.22 -16.30
CA LYS A 293 -6.23 -8.09 -16.65
C LYS A 293 -6.28 -9.41 -15.88
N ASP A 294 -5.83 -10.49 -16.52
CA ASP A 294 -5.67 -11.77 -15.86
C ASP A 294 -4.41 -11.77 -14.95
N THR A 295 -4.38 -12.70 -13.97
CA THR A 295 -3.27 -12.88 -13.03
C THR A 295 -1.90 -12.92 -13.70
N GLY A 296 -1.79 -13.54 -14.88
CA GLY A 296 -0.55 -13.72 -15.62
C GLY A 296 -0.21 -12.59 -16.61
N ASP A 297 -1.06 -11.59 -16.81
CA ASP A 297 -0.81 -10.53 -17.81
C ASP A 297 0.29 -9.53 -17.39
N SER A 298 0.64 -9.51 -16.11
CA SER A 298 1.73 -8.73 -15.54
C SER A 298 2.30 -9.44 -14.33
N ALA A 299 3.47 -9.03 -13.84
CA ALA A 299 4.02 -9.58 -12.60
C ALA A 299 3.12 -9.39 -11.38
N TYR A 300 2.34 -8.30 -11.30
CA TYR A 300 1.36 -8.11 -10.23
C TYR A 300 0.16 -9.07 -10.41
N PRO A 301 -0.04 -10.03 -9.49
CA PRO A 301 -0.96 -11.16 -9.72
C PRO A 301 -2.38 -10.92 -9.14
N TRP A 302 -2.56 -9.98 -8.22
CA TRP A 302 -3.76 -9.91 -7.37
C TRP A 302 -4.96 -9.19 -8.03
N ARG A 303 -5.28 -9.58 -9.26
CA ARG A 303 -6.25 -8.94 -10.17
C ARG A 303 -7.73 -9.15 -9.82
N LYS A 304 -8.05 -9.82 -8.72
CA LYS A 304 -9.43 -9.95 -8.20
C LYS A 304 -9.66 -9.12 -6.94
N CYS A 305 -8.63 -8.37 -6.51
CA CYS A 305 -8.69 -7.49 -5.36
C CYS A 305 -9.69 -6.35 -5.58
N ILE A 306 -10.41 -5.97 -4.53
CA ILE A 306 -11.19 -4.71 -4.51
C ILE A 306 -10.61 -3.75 -3.49
N TYR A 307 -10.00 -4.23 -2.40
CA TYR A 307 -9.34 -3.37 -1.43
C TYR A 307 -7.93 -3.83 -1.09
N HIS A 308 -6.96 -2.97 -1.38
CA HIS A 308 -5.64 -3.09 -0.80
C HIS A 308 -5.68 -2.48 0.58
N THR A 309 -5.48 -3.29 1.60
CA THR A 309 -5.53 -2.82 2.98
C THR A 309 -4.14 -2.80 3.55
N TYR A 310 -3.75 -1.70 4.19
CA TYR A 310 -2.58 -1.70 5.06
C TYR A 310 -2.96 -1.23 6.45
N ILE A 311 -2.35 -1.87 7.44
CA ILE A 311 -2.50 -1.55 8.85
C ILE A 311 -1.19 -0.94 9.30
N MET A 312 -1.29 0.15 10.02
CA MET A 312 -0.17 0.84 10.63
C MET A 312 -0.45 1.01 12.12
N ILE A 313 0.54 0.70 12.94
CA ILE A 313 0.57 1.11 14.34
C ILE A 313 1.70 2.11 14.48
N GLU A 314 1.38 3.28 15.02
CA GLU A 314 2.30 4.37 15.31
C GLU A 314 2.26 4.67 16.82
N TRP A 315 3.42 4.80 17.45
CA TRP A 315 3.53 5.09 18.89
C TRP A 315 4.80 5.86 19.21
N LYS A 316 4.86 6.44 20.41
CA LYS A 316 5.96 7.31 20.82
C LYS A 316 6.99 6.63 21.71
N GLU A 317 6.53 5.87 22.70
CA GLU A 317 7.41 5.35 23.75
C GLU A 317 8.14 4.06 23.32
N LYS A 318 9.48 4.10 23.32
CA LYS A 318 10.32 3.02 22.79
C LYS A 318 10.04 1.65 23.44
N TRP A 319 9.74 1.62 24.73
CA TRP A 319 9.53 0.36 25.46
C TRP A 319 8.25 -0.38 25.06
N LEU A 320 7.30 0.29 24.37
CA LEU A 320 6.07 -0.35 23.87
C LEU A 320 6.31 -1.18 22.60
N GLU A 321 7.53 -1.24 22.05
CA GLU A 321 7.79 -1.89 20.76
C GLU A 321 7.30 -3.34 20.71
N LEU A 322 7.58 -4.15 21.73
CA LEU A 322 7.17 -5.55 21.75
C LEU A 322 5.64 -5.68 21.83
N ASP A 323 4.99 -4.90 22.69
CA ASP A 323 3.53 -4.91 22.80
C ASP A 323 2.82 -4.46 21.51
N MET A 324 3.38 -3.46 20.81
CA MET A 324 2.84 -2.98 19.54
C MET A 324 3.00 -4.03 18.45
N ARG A 325 4.15 -4.73 18.41
CA ARG A 325 4.38 -5.86 17.49
C ARG A 325 3.43 -7.02 17.77
N ASP A 326 3.19 -7.34 19.04
CA ASP A 326 2.22 -8.37 19.43
C ASP A 326 0.80 -8.01 18.97
N ALA A 327 0.38 -6.76 19.19
CA ALA A 327 -0.93 -6.27 18.74
C ALA A 327 -1.08 -6.36 17.21
N LEU A 328 -0.03 -6.00 16.45
CA LEU A 328 -0.01 -6.16 15.00
C LEU A 328 -0.07 -7.64 14.58
N GLN A 329 0.64 -8.50 15.30
CA GLN A 329 0.68 -9.94 15.02
C GLN A 329 -0.69 -10.59 15.25
N GLU A 330 -1.41 -10.21 16.30
CA GLU A 330 -2.78 -10.67 16.54
C GLU A 330 -3.74 -10.27 15.42
N LEU A 331 -3.62 -9.03 14.91
CA LEU A 331 -4.37 -8.56 13.75
C LEU A 331 -4.03 -9.41 12.52
N ASN A 332 -2.74 -9.65 12.28
CA ASN A 332 -2.24 -10.50 11.21
C ASN A 332 -2.87 -11.90 11.23
N LEU A 333 -2.77 -12.60 12.35
CA LEU A 333 -3.33 -13.95 12.50
C LEU A 333 -4.85 -13.98 12.30
N SER A 334 -5.55 -12.94 12.75
CA SER A 334 -7.01 -12.85 12.65
C SER A 334 -7.49 -12.60 11.21
N LEU A 335 -6.71 -11.84 10.43
CA LEU A 335 -7.12 -11.35 9.11
C LEU A 335 -6.53 -12.12 7.93
N ARG A 336 -5.36 -12.76 8.09
CA ARG A 336 -4.58 -13.33 6.98
C ARG A 336 -5.38 -14.31 6.11
N LYS A 337 -6.20 -15.14 6.74
CA LYS A 337 -7.06 -16.13 6.06
C LYS A 337 -8.08 -15.51 5.09
N TYR A 338 -8.40 -14.22 5.24
CA TYR A 338 -9.31 -13.49 4.35
C TYR A 338 -8.57 -12.73 3.25
N SER A 339 -7.24 -12.61 3.34
CA SER A 339 -6.47 -12.06 2.23
C SER A 339 -6.59 -12.99 1.02
N THR A 340 -6.40 -12.47 -0.18
CA THR A 340 -6.51 -13.24 -1.42
C THR A 340 -5.59 -14.46 -1.37
N ASN A 341 -6.13 -15.63 -1.73
CA ASN A 341 -5.49 -16.95 -1.59
C ASN A 341 -5.04 -17.32 -0.16
N GLY A 342 -5.46 -16.57 0.85
CA GLY A 342 -5.10 -16.74 2.26
C GLY A 342 -3.72 -16.16 2.63
N LEU A 343 -3.05 -15.43 1.73
CA LEU A 343 -1.71 -14.90 2.00
C LEU A 343 -1.42 -13.54 1.32
N GLY A 344 -2.13 -13.19 0.25
CA GLY A 344 -1.80 -12.08 -0.65
C GLY A 344 -1.44 -10.78 0.07
N VAL A 345 -0.36 -10.15 -0.38
CA VAL A 345 0.14 -8.86 0.09
C VAL A 345 0.60 -8.03 -1.09
N PHE A 346 0.62 -6.72 -0.90
CA PHE A 346 1.05 -5.80 -1.94
C PHE A 346 2.51 -5.43 -1.72
N ILE A 347 3.36 -5.65 -2.72
CA ILE A 347 4.81 -5.50 -2.56
C ILE A 347 5.26 -4.06 -2.26
N ASN A 348 4.50 -3.05 -2.70
CA ASN A 348 4.75 -1.66 -2.31
C ASN A 348 4.36 -1.36 -0.84
N PHE A 349 3.70 -2.30 -0.16
CA PHE A 349 3.50 -2.33 1.29
C PHE A 349 4.23 -3.55 1.86
N PRO A 350 5.57 -3.52 1.86
CA PRO A 350 6.37 -4.67 2.28
C PRO A 350 6.03 -5.05 3.72
N ASP A 351 5.91 -6.35 3.94
CA ASP A 351 5.56 -6.94 5.23
C ASP A 351 6.76 -7.75 5.73
N GLU A 352 7.56 -7.15 6.61
CA GLU A 352 8.77 -7.76 7.16
C GLU A 352 8.49 -9.04 7.95
N ALA A 353 7.24 -9.26 8.41
CA ALA A 353 6.88 -10.46 9.15
C ALA A 353 6.76 -11.71 8.26
N LEU A 354 6.74 -11.54 6.93
CA LEU A 354 6.71 -12.66 5.98
C LEU A 354 8.07 -13.36 5.91
N LYS A 355 8.06 -14.66 6.23
CA LYS A 355 9.23 -15.53 6.13
C LYS A 355 9.70 -15.70 4.68
N LYS A 356 10.98 -16.08 4.54
CA LYS A 356 11.64 -16.32 3.24
C LYS A 356 10.89 -17.33 2.38
N GLU A 357 10.26 -18.32 3.01
CA GLU A 357 9.54 -19.40 2.33
C GLU A 357 8.13 -18.98 1.86
N ALA A 358 7.62 -17.85 2.35
CA ALA A 358 6.23 -17.43 2.15
C ALA A 358 6.11 -16.16 1.28
N TYR A 359 7.05 -15.22 1.36
CA TYR A 359 6.87 -13.91 0.70
C TYR A 359 6.69 -14.02 -0.82
N GLU A 360 7.34 -14.98 -1.49
CA GLU A 360 7.19 -15.16 -2.93
C GLU A 360 5.76 -15.53 -3.32
N GLU A 361 5.14 -16.44 -2.56
CA GLU A 361 3.73 -16.78 -2.76
C GLU A 361 2.82 -15.60 -2.38
N ALA A 362 3.21 -14.83 -1.36
CA ALA A 362 2.45 -13.72 -0.82
C ALA A 362 2.44 -12.49 -1.75
N TYR A 363 3.55 -12.17 -2.41
CA TYR A 363 3.65 -11.05 -3.35
C TYR A 363 3.32 -11.47 -4.78
N TYR A 364 3.80 -12.63 -5.22
CA TYR A 364 3.79 -13.01 -6.64
C TYR A 364 2.82 -14.15 -6.96
N GLY A 365 2.30 -14.87 -5.96
CA GLY A 365 1.37 -15.97 -6.19
C GLY A 365 1.93 -17.00 -7.16
N GLU A 366 1.18 -17.30 -8.22
CA GLU A 366 1.58 -18.26 -9.26
C GLU A 366 2.68 -17.72 -10.18
N ASN A 367 2.85 -16.40 -10.27
CA ASN A 367 3.83 -15.75 -11.14
C ASN A 367 5.28 -15.92 -10.66
N ARG A 368 5.51 -16.37 -9.41
CA ARG A 368 6.85 -16.50 -8.81
C ARG A 368 7.83 -17.30 -9.66
N ARG A 369 7.40 -18.40 -10.28
CA ARG A 369 8.28 -19.26 -11.08
C ARG A 369 8.79 -18.56 -12.34
N GLU A 370 7.92 -17.78 -12.99
CA GLU A 370 8.30 -17.02 -14.18
C GLU A 370 9.23 -15.86 -13.80
N LEU A 371 8.96 -15.17 -12.68
CA LEU A 371 9.86 -14.14 -12.15
C LEU A 371 11.26 -14.69 -11.85
N GLN A 372 11.36 -15.85 -11.23
CA GLN A 372 12.63 -16.54 -10.97
C GLN A 372 13.39 -16.89 -12.27
N GLN A 373 12.68 -17.23 -13.35
CA GLN A 373 13.29 -17.46 -14.67
C GLN A 373 13.78 -16.15 -15.32
N VAL A 374 13.02 -15.06 -15.20
CA VAL A 374 13.45 -13.73 -15.65
C VAL A 374 14.70 -13.30 -14.88
N LYS A 375 14.71 -13.48 -13.56
CA LYS A 375 15.87 -13.21 -12.69
C LYS A 375 17.10 -14.00 -13.15
N ALA A 376 16.97 -15.31 -13.36
CA ALA A 376 18.07 -16.16 -13.83
C ALA A 376 18.57 -15.79 -15.25
N THR A 377 17.73 -15.15 -16.07
CA THR A 377 18.08 -14.71 -17.43
C THR A 377 18.87 -13.40 -17.42
N TRP A 378 18.44 -12.43 -16.61
CA TRP A 378 18.94 -11.04 -16.65
C TRP A 378 19.89 -10.67 -15.51
N ASP A 379 19.91 -11.46 -14.45
CA ASP A 379 20.76 -11.26 -13.28
C ASP A 379 21.21 -12.61 -12.69
N LYS A 380 21.90 -13.40 -13.52
CA LYS A 380 22.43 -14.72 -13.14
C LYS A 380 23.40 -14.65 -11.95
N GLY A 381 24.11 -13.53 -11.81
CA GLY A 381 25.03 -13.26 -10.70
C GLY A 381 24.34 -12.86 -9.40
N ASN A 382 23.01 -12.69 -9.40
CA ASN A 382 22.21 -12.21 -8.29
C ASN A 382 22.71 -10.87 -7.71
N VAL A 383 23.14 -9.95 -8.58
CA VAL A 383 23.68 -8.64 -8.19
C VAL A 383 22.62 -7.82 -7.46
N PHE A 384 21.37 -7.88 -7.91
CA PHE A 384 20.25 -7.16 -7.30
C PHE A 384 19.51 -8.05 -6.29
N GLU A 385 20.12 -8.28 -5.13
CA GLU A 385 19.57 -9.12 -4.06
C GLU A 385 19.11 -8.29 -2.85
N TRP A 386 17.97 -8.67 -2.27
CA TRP A 386 17.48 -8.16 -0.98
C TRP A 386 16.54 -9.18 -0.32
N SER A 387 16.19 -8.98 0.95
CA SER A 387 15.58 -10.00 1.83
C SER A 387 14.27 -10.63 1.33
N GLN A 388 13.44 -9.88 0.60
CA GLN A 388 12.18 -10.36 0.00
C GLN A 388 12.12 -10.11 -1.53
N GLY A 389 13.29 -9.98 -2.17
CA GLY A 389 13.41 -9.85 -3.61
C GLY A 389 13.19 -11.17 -4.35
N VAL A 390 13.00 -11.12 -5.67
CA VAL A 390 12.90 -12.32 -6.51
C VAL A 390 14.24 -13.08 -6.49
N PRO A 391 14.29 -14.33 -6.00
CA PRO A 391 15.52 -15.10 -5.98
C PRO A 391 15.84 -15.65 -7.38
N VAL A 392 17.11 -15.99 -7.61
CA VAL A 392 17.51 -16.74 -8.81
C VAL A 392 16.87 -18.13 -8.73
N GLY A 393 16.04 -18.47 -9.72
CA GLY A 393 15.43 -19.81 -9.82
C GLY A 393 16.44 -20.92 -10.10
N PRO A 394 16.08 -22.20 -9.88
CA PRO A 394 16.87 -23.33 -10.36
C PRO A 394 17.07 -23.24 -11.88
N HIS A 395 18.24 -23.60 -12.38
CA HIS A 395 18.56 -23.47 -13.80
C HIS A 395 17.68 -24.42 -14.63
N VAL A 396 17.29 -23.99 -15.84
CA VAL A 396 16.61 -24.86 -16.82
C VAL A 396 17.61 -25.97 -17.20
N GLY A 397 17.52 -27.09 -16.49
CA GLY A 397 18.50 -28.19 -16.50
C GLY A 397 18.51 -28.98 -15.18
N ASP A 398 18.09 -28.35 -14.08
CA ASP A 398 17.97 -29.00 -12.78
C ASP A 398 16.59 -29.68 -12.65
N ASN A 399 16.57 -31.00 -12.95
CA ASN A 399 15.48 -31.97 -12.80
C ASN A 399 14.09 -31.45 -12.37
N VAL A 400 13.17 -31.41 -13.34
CA VAL A 400 11.74 -31.08 -13.24
C VAL A 400 10.92 -32.13 -12.45
N ALA A 401 11.54 -33.20 -11.94
CA ALA A 401 10.81 -34.36 -11.40
C ALA A 401 10.56 -34.38 -9.87
N ALA A 402 11.09 -33.44 -9.06
CA ALA A 402 11.13 -33.63 -7.60
C ALA A 402 10.32 -32.66 -6.72
N ARG A 403 9.51 -31.73 -7.29
CA ARG A 403 8.79 -30.72 -6.46
C ARG A 403 7.33 -30.48 -6.84
N SER A 404 6.62 -31.49 -7.34
CA SER A 404 5.15 -31.44 -7.50
C SER A 404 4.36 -31.83 -6.24
N ALA A 405 5.05 -32.11 -5.13
CA ALA A 405 4.42 -32.50 -3.86
C ALA A 405 5.10 -31.82 -2.67
N ALA A 406 5.15 -30.49 -2.65
CA ALA A 406 5.31 -29.79 -1.37
C ALA A 406 3.95 -29.83 -0.65
N PRO A 407 3.87 -30.33 0.60
CA PRO A 407 2.63 -30.29 1.36
C PRO A 407 2.16 -28.84 1.45
N ARG A 408 0.84 -28.60 1.36
CA ARG A 408 0.25 -27.35 1.83
C ARG A 408 0.71 -27.17 3.27
N ALA A 409 1.71 -26.32 3.50
CA ALA A 409 2.16 -25.98 4.84
C ALA A 409 0.91 -25.59 5.65
N ALA A 410 0.77 -26.15 6.85
CA ALA A 410 -0.30 -25.78 7.75
C ALA A 410 -0.26 -24.25 7.88
N ARG A 411 -1.35 -23.57 7.52
CA ARG A 411 -1.41 -22.12 7.32
C ARG A 411 -1.12 -21.28 8.60
N GLY A 412 -0.79 -21.93 9.72
CA GLY A 412 -0.48 -21.31 11.01
C GLY A 412 0.98 -20.89 11.20
N ASP A 413 1.95 -21.56 10.55
CA ASP A 413 3.38 -21.41 10.92
C ASP A 413 4.16 -20.37 10.08
N MET A 414 3.45 -19.53 9.31
CA MET A 414 4.08 -18.58 8.38
C MET A 414 4.58 -17.28 9.04
N TYR A 415 4.30 -17.08 10.33
CA TYR A 415 4.74 -15.92 11.11
C TYR A 415 5.74 -16.34 12.20
N THR A 416 6.61 -15.43 12.62
CA THR A 416 7.52 -15.66 13.76
C THR A 416 6.73 -15.63 15.06
N ILE A 417 6.86 -16.70 15.85
CA ILE A 417 6.41 -16.79 17.23
C ILE A 417 7.66 -16.71 18.09
N SER A 418 7.81 -15.65 18.90
CA SER A 418 8.74 -15.65 20.02
C SER A 418 7.93 -15.76 21.31
N HIS A 419 7.78 -16.99 21.81
CA HIS A 419 7.24 -17.22 23.15
C HIS A 419 8.26 -16.74 24.19
N HIS A 420 7.86 -15.79 25.03
CA HIS A 420 8.42 -15.63 26.37
C HIS A 420 7.44 -16.30 27.33
N ASP A 421 7.61 -17.60 27.51
CA ASP A 421 6.87 -18.38 28.51
C ASP A 421 7.56 -18.22 29.87
N GLY A 422 6.77 -17.87 30.89
CA GLY A 422 7.15 -17.92 32.30
C GLY A 422 6.37 -19.03 33.02
N ASP A 423 7.12 -20.03 33.49
CA ASP A 423 6.90 -21.02 34.58
C ASP A 423 5.66 -21.95 34.55
N GLU A 424 5.72 -23.25 34.92
CA GLU A 424 6.66 -24.05 35.72
C GLU A 424 6.36 -25.56 35.49
N CYS A 425 7.37 -26.46 35.31
CA CYS A 425 7.52 -27.80 35.96
C CYS A 425 8.69 -28.68 35.41
N LYS A 426 9.80 -28.72 36.17
CA LYS A 426 10.74 -29.82 36.52
C LYS A 426 11.48 -30.73 35.50
N ASP A 427 12.82 -30.59 35.52
CA ASP A 427 13.96 -31.55 35.41
C ASP A 427 13.97 -32.60 34.27
N THR A 428 14.92 -32.60 33.32
CA THR A 428 16.37 -32.92 33.51
C THR A 428 17.21 -32.56 32.26
N VAL A 429 18.51 -32.38 32.48
CA VAL A 429 19.53 -31.64 31.70
C VAL A 429 20.14 -32.39 30.50
N ALA A 430 20.42 -31.68 29.41
CA ALA A 430 21.68 -31.81 28.66
C ALA A 430 22.07 -30.45 28.04
N HIS A 431 23.27 -29.98 28.38
CA HIS A 431 23.85 -28.70 28.01
C HIS A 431 24.16 -28.57 26.51
N GLU A 432 23.71 -27.49 25.87
CA GLU A 432 24.43 -26.86 24.75
C GLU A 432 24.61 -25.37 25.04
N GLU A 433 25.80 -24.86 24.71
CA GLU A 433 26.36 -23.60 25.17
C GLU A 433 25.54 -22.37 24.75
N PHE A 434 24.98 -21.66 25.75
CA PHE A 434 24.57 -20.28 25.57
C PHE A 434 25.80 -19.40 25.32
N LEU A 435 25.82 -18.70 24.18
CA LEU A 435 26.60 -17.48 24.05
C LEU A 435 26.12 -16.49 25.13
N LYS A 436 26.99 -16.21 26.11
CA LYS A 436 26.75 -15.21 27.16
C LYS A 436 26.46 -13.85 26.50
N PRO A 437 25.47 -13.08 26.98
CA PRO A 437 25.15 -11.77 26.44
C PRO A 437 26.23 -10.77 26.87
N LYS A 438 27.24 -10.58 26.02
CA LYS A 438 28.10 -9.39 26.06
C LYS A 438 28.32 -8.90 24.64
N ALA A 439 27.92 -7.65 24.42
CA ALA A 439 28.20 -6.78 23.27
C ALA A 439 27.21 -6.78 22.08
N LEU A 440 25.90 -6.69 22.34
CA LEU A 440 24.98 -5.97 21.44
C LEU A 440 24.34 -4.78 22.17
N THR A 441 25.18 -3.98 22.83
CA THR A 441 24.79 -2.65 23.31
C THR A 441 25.08 -1.63 22.20
N ASP A 442 24.01 -1.08 21.61
CA ASP A 442 23.84 0.36 21.33
C ASP A 442 24.89 1.11 20.50
N ARG A 443 25.72 0.46 19.67
CA ARG A 443 26.70 1.20 18.83
C ARG A 443 26.14 1.59 17.47
N ALA A 444 25.56 0.65 16.72
CA ALA A 444 25.06 0.93 15.36
C ALA A 444 23.85 1.90 15.32
N PRO A 445 22.84 1.79 16.21
CA PRO A 445 21.73 2.76 16.24
C PRO A 445 22.19 4.16 16.69
N ARG A 446 23.19 4.22 17.59
CA ARG A 446 23.75 5.47 18.10
C ARG A 446 24.63 6.17 17.07
N GLU A 447 25.46 5.42 16.33
CA GLU A 447 26.25 5.97 15.23
C GLU A 447 25.35 6.46 14.09
N GLN A 448 24.23 5.78 13.81
CA GLN A 448 23.23 6.23 12.83
C GLN A 448 22.51 7.52 13.28
N TRP A 449 22.30 7.71 14.58
CA TRP A 449 21.71 8.92 15.15
C TRP A 449 22.70 10.09 15.20
N ASP A 450 23.92 9.85 15.68
CA ASP A 450 24.95 10.88 15.86
C ASP A 450 25.53 11.38 14.52
N SER A 451 25.37 10.60 13.43
CA SER A 451 25.78 10.99 12.07
C SER A 451 24.64 11.50 11.18
N TYR A 452 23.40 11.55 11.67
CA TYR A 452 22.26 12.04 10.90
C TYR A 452 22.32 13.56 10.74
N SER A 453 22.65 14.03 9.53
CA SER A 453 22.46 15.42 9.12
C SER A 453 21.15 15.54 8.33
N PRO A 454 20.12 16.25 8.82
CA PRO A 454 18.91 16.48 8.07
C PRO A 454 19.21 17.30 6.81
N ILE A 455 18.59 16.93 5.68
CA ILE A 455 18.66 17.71 4.44
C ILE A 455 18.02 19.08 4.72
N LEU A 456 18.79 20.15 4.54
CA LEU A 456 18.28 21.52 4.62
C LEU A 456 17.25 21.74 3.51
N LEU A 457 15.97 21.82 3.91
CA LEU A 457 14.82 22.11 3.05
C LEU A 457 14.89 23.46 2.32
N SER A 458 15.86 24.33 2.63
CA SER A 458 16.02 25.65 2.01
C SER A 458 16.35 25.61 0.51
N GLY A 459 16.76 24.46 -0.03
CA GLY A 459 17.05 24.29 -1.47
C GLY A 459 15.85 23.83 -2.33
N LEU A 460 14.73 23.43 -1.73
CA LEU A 460 13.56 22.88 -2.45
C LEU A 460 12.34 23.81 -2.44
N VAL A 461 12.37 24.88 -1.64
CA VAL A 461 11.23 25.77 -1.42
C VAL A 461 11.51 27.13 -2.06
N GLY A 462 10.98 27.35 -3.26
CA GLY A 462 10.95 28.67 -3.88
C GLY A 462 10.04 29.67 -3.13
N PRO A 463 10.04 30.96 -3.50
CA PRO A 463 9.51 32.07 -2.68
C PRO A 463 7.99 32.10 -2.46
N ALA A 464 7.23 31.09 -2.90
CA ALA A 464 5.76 31.09 -2.85
C ALA A 464 5.17 30.85 -1.44
N TYR A 465 5.99 30.51 -0.44
CA TYR A 465 5.53 30.14 0.91
C TYR A 465 5.23 31.32 1.86
N ALA A 466 5.33 32.57 1.42
CA ALA A 466 5.08 33.73 2.29
C ALA A 466 3.58 34.07 2.50
N LEU A 467 2.63 33.34 1.90
CA LEU A 467 1.20 33.70 1.94
C LEU A 467 0.28 32.70 2.67
N ALA A 468 0.79 31.56 3.16
CA ALA A 468 -0.03 30.54 3.81
C ALA A 468 -0.27 30.75 5.32
N SER A 469 0.25 31.82 5.93
CA SER A 469 0.11 32.09 7.37
C SER A 469 -1.04 33.02 7.76
N LEU A 470 -2.06 33.20 6.91
CA LEU A 470 -3.11 34.21 7.14
C LEU A 470 -4.56 33.72 7.12
N VAL A 471 -4.83 32.42 7.13
CA VAL A 471 -6.20 31.93 7.36
C VAL A 471 -6.18 30.72 8.28
N SER A 472 -6.25 31.00 9.59
CA SER A 472 -6.61 30.06 10.65
C SER A 472 -8.10 30.06 10.88
#